data_AF-A0A932A404-F1
#
_entry.id   AF-A0A932A404-F1
#
_cell.length_a   1.000
_cell.length_b   1.000
_cell.length_c   1.000
_cell.angle_alpha   90.00
_cell.angle_beta   90.00
_cell.angle_gamma   90.00
#
_symmetry.space_group_name_H-M   'P 1'
#
loop_
_entity.id
_entity.type
_entity.pdbx_description
1 polymer ?
#
loop_
_entity_poly.entity_id
_entity_poly.type
_entity_poly.pdbx_seq_one_letter_code
_entity_poly.pdbx_strand_id
1 'polypeptide(L)'
;NYRYLPEDTHLSEKIKRYEIFYLVDGKFLKKGQGGFLPQEGVEYFKVGVFGLSTNEAAYQFFFDPVRVLNPLSEARKTVLHLRRTEKVDVIILLSHLLDEDDIAIAQGVSSVDVIIGGHSHNKVIPNENHQPIVIKRPEEEEGVNTTWLAKSGEFAKYVGQMDLVFDTTNHKMLWNKSQYSLKQIDKRFEEDPEIKSQIESYKDQLTQKYKDIFTDHVADTTMPLVKSGTSESYLGNLAVNAIYERTQELGVQFAINNSEFFSHGFVPGPIRSVDIYNALPLIYDPIKDMSWTIWTFNMDGATLKKAMDLVFMLGRFFDVGGLEIIYNPDQFPEKVVSLKHHGEEILDDRVYKIASSQGIIEALKQVKDELPGLTNIEDTHVELWPVLREYFKGHSPLHSEDSDIKVSGRIRTVQPDLTLLSEHTKTHFMGPESRHMEISMRVQNLGYGGLLPEEVEKAQTDPTELLVYYDATPEDTTDDMDPFNSGTQFMPARLKFWRPKLDSPPPSVKLIEKLLVPSLKKDELTEVIFDWDISSLAPSEFPYTIYLFLKRASGTGFISVPLEAGGKSRKFIKMEESNLENNKAKVFVYLDQKVHPKNNSK
;
A
#
# COMPACT_ATOMS: atom_id res chain seq x y z
N ASN A 1 9.72 -18.42 -10.71
CA ASN A 1 9.44 -19.55 -9.77
C ASN A 1 8.10 -20.25 -10.05
N TYR A 2 7.65 -20.30 -11.31
CA TYR A 2 6.42 -21.01 -11.66
C TYR A 2 6.67 -22.49 -12.00
N ARG A 3 5.71 -23.34 -11.65
CA ARG A 3 5.70 -24.77 -12.00
C ARG A 3 4.30 -25.18 -12.43
N TYR A 4 4.19 -25.73 -13.64
CA TYR A 4 2.97 -26.38 -14.09
C TYR A 4 2.73 -27.67 -13.32
N LEU A 5 1.45 -27.97 -13.06
CA LEU A 5 1.03 -29.29 -12.61
C LEU A 5 1.28 -30.31 -13.73
N PRO A 6 1.58 -31.59 -13.40
CA PRO A 6 2.00 -32.60 -14.39
C PRO A 6 1.01 -32.83 -15.53
N GLU A 7 -0.25 -32.49 -15.31
CA GLU A 7 -1.36 -32.74 -16.23
C GLU A 7 -1.53 -31.64 -17.28
N ASP A 8 -0.81 -30.51 -17.16
CA ASP A 8 -0.95 -29.39 -18.08
C ASP A 8 0.38 -28.71 -18.43
N THR A 9 1.06 -29.21 -19.46
CA THR A 9 2.40 -28.73 -19.88
C THR A 9 2.39 -27.84 -21.13
N HIS A 10 1.23 -27.50 -21.72
CA HIS A 10 1.18 -26.82 -23.02
C HIS A 10 1.81 -25.41 -23.02
N LEU A 11 2.02 -24.81 -21.85
CA LEU A 11 2.65 -23.52 -21.67
C LEU A 11 4.04 -23.62 -21.01
N SER A 12 4.56 -24.83 -20.74
CA SER A 12 5.85 -25.00 -20.06
C SER A 12 7.02 -24.38 -20.82
N GLU A 13 6.94 -24.36 -22.15
CA GLU A 13 7.93 -23.72 -23.03
C GLU A 13 7.85 -22.19 -23.03
N LYS A 14 6.73 -21.62 -22.59
CA LYS A 14 6.53 -20.16 -22.52
C LYS A 14 7.10 -19.53 -21.25
N ILE A 15 7.35 -20.33 -20.21
CA ILE A 15 7.97 -19.83 -18.98
C ILE A 15 9.48 -19.79 -19.12
N LYS A 16 10.00 -18.64 -19.51
CA LYS A 16 11.43 -18.35 -19.43
C LYS A 16 11.84 -18.15 -17.97
N ARG A 17 12.76 -18.97 -17.48
CA ARG A 17 13.27 -18.85 -16.10
C ARG A 17 14.29 -17.73 -15.92
N TYR A 18 15.08 -17.47 -16.96
CA TYR A 18 16.07 -16.41 -17.02
C TYR A 18 16.33 -16.01 -18.48
N GLU A 19 17.02 -14.90 -18.67
CA GLU A 19 17.52 -14.42 -19.95
C GLU A 19 18.98 -13.98 -19.77
N ILE A 20 19.82 -14.22 -20.79
CA ILE A 20 21.24 -13.81 -20.78
C ILE A 20 21.45 -12.72 -21.80
N PHE A 21 22.07 -11.64 -21.35
CA PHE A 21 22.47 -10.51 -22.17
C PHE A 21 23.99 -10.47 -22.29
N TYR A 22 24.47 -10.17 -23.49
CA TYR A 22 25.88 -10.07 -23.84
C TYR A 22 26.21 -8.62 -24.10
N LEU A 23 27.21 -8.07 -23.43
CA LEU A 23 27.69 -6.73 -23.71
C LEU A 23 28.58 -6.76 -24.95
N VAL A 24 28.15 -6.06 -25.99
CA VAL A 24 28.85 -5.92 -27.27
C VAL A 24 28.79 -4.45 -27.67
N ASP A 25 29.96 -3.81 -27.84
CA ASP A 25 30.07 -2.40 -28.25
C ASP A 25 29.21 -1.43 -27.42
N GLY A 26 29.22 -1.62 -26.09
CA GLY A 26 28.46 -0.79 -25.16
C GLY A 26 26.95 -1.05 -25.13
N LYS A 27 26.47 -2.10 -25.81
CA LYS A 27 25.05 -2.50 -25.83
C LYS A 27 24.85 -3.91 -25.30
N PHE A 28 23.77 -4.12 -24.55
CA PHE A 28 23.33 -5.45 -24.16
C PHE A 28 22.48 -6.07 -25.26
N LEU A 29 22.92 -7.22 -25.78
CA LEU A 29 22.21 -7.98 -26.83
C LEU A 29 21.84 -9.36 -26.31
N LYS A 30 20.66 -9.85 -26.70
CA LYS A 30 20.29 -11.25 -26.53
C LYS A 30 20.73 -12.07 -27.74
N LYS A 31 21.01 -13.35 -27.56
CA LYS A 31 21.22 -14.29 -28.67
C LYS A 31 20.00 -14.25 -29.61
N GLY A 32 20.24 -14.03 -30.90
CA GLY A 32 19.24 -13.88 -31.95
C GLY A 32 18.73 -12.46 -32.15
N GLN A 33 18.91 -11.54 -31.19
CA GLN A 33 18.48 -10.15 -31.33
C GLN A 33 19.30 -9.45 -32.44
N GLY A 34 18.62 -8.96 -33.47
CA GLY A 34 19.29 -8.33 -34.62
C GLY A 34 20.28 -9.26 -35.34
N GLY A 35 20.10 -10.59 -35.24
CA GLY A 35 21.02 -11.57 -35.83
C GLY A 35 22.29 -11.84 -35.00
N PHE A 36 22.42 -11.28 -33.80
CA PHE A 36 23.58 -11.51 -32.94
C PHE A 36 23.68 -12.98 -32.50
N LEU A 37 24.85 -13.59 -32.73
CA LEU A 37 25.19 -14.92 -32.23
C LEU A 37 26.52 -14.83 -31.49
N PRO A 38 26.60 -15.22 -30.20
CA PRO A 38 27.85 -15.23 -29.47
C PRO A 38 28.81 -16.22 -30.13
N GLN A 39 30.02 -15.77 -30.41
CA GLN A 39 31.04 -16.58 -31.08
C GLN A 39 31.78 -17.48 -30.10
N GLU A 40 32.07 -18.71 -30.53
CA GLU A 40 32.87 -19.64 -29.74
C GLU A 40 34.30 -19.10 -29.57
N GLY A 41 34.83 -19.17 -28.34
CA GLY A 41 36.16 -18.66 -28.01
C GLY A 41 36.25 -17.14 -27.76
N VAL A 42 35.16 -16.38 -27.98
CA VAL A 42 35.09 -14.97 -27.59
C VAL A 42 34.52 -14.85 -26.18
N GLU A 43 35.24 -14.13 -25.31
CA GLU A 43 34.76 -13.80 -23.98
C GLU A 43 33.88 -12.55 -24.03
N TYR A 44 32.65 -12.68 -23.51
CA TYR A 44 31.69 -11.60 -23.42
C TYR A 44 31.39 -11.32 -21.96
N PHE A 45 31.19 -10.06 -21.60
CA PHE A 45 30.54 -9.75 -20.33
C PHE A 45 29.06 -10.12 -20.41
N LYS A 46 28.63 -11.02 -19.52
CA LYS A 46 27.30 -11.62 -19.49
C LYS A 46 26.52 -11.18 -18.27
N VAL A 47 25.31 -10.69 -18.51
CA VAL A 47 24.34 -10.37 -17.46
C VAL A 47 23.21 -11.40 -17.51
N GLY A 48 23.07 -12.17 -16.45
CA GLY A 48 21.92 -13.06 -16.24
C GLY A 48 20.80 -12.32 -15.52
N VAL A 49 19.62 -12.27 -16.12
CA VAL A 49 18.42 -11.69 -15.49
C VAL A 49 17.41 -12.82 -15.25
N PHE A 50 16.94 -12.98 -14.02
CA PHE A 50 15.91 -13.97 -13.70
C PHE A 50 14.78 -13.37 -12.89
N GLY A 51 13.58 -13.96 -13.02
CA GLY A 51 12.35 -13.43 -12.45
C GLY A 51 11.78 -14.30 -11.32
N LEU A 52 11.33 -13.64 -10.24
CA LEU A 52 10.55 -14.27 -9.17
C LEU A 52 9.26 -13.49 -8.92
N SER A 53 8.18 -14.20 -8.60
CA SER A 53 6.88 -13.64 -8.26
C SER A 53 6.42 -14.16 -6.89
N THR A 54 5.60 -13.37 -6.21
CA THR A 54 5.06 -13.69 -4.88
C THR A 54 4.39 -15.06 -4.85
N ASN A 55 4.67 -15.82 -3.79
CA ASN A 55 4.04 -17.11 -3.53
C ASN A 55 2.99 -17.02 -2.40
N GLU A 56 2.48 -15.81 -2.13
CA GLU A 56 1.38 -15.61 -1.19
C GLU A 56 0.15 -16.41 -1.62
N ALA A 57 -0.46 -17.11 -0.66
CA ALA A 57 -1.63 -17.94 -0.89
C ALA A 57 -2.79 -17.12 -1.48
N ALA A 58 -2.89 -15.84 -1.09
CA ALA A 58 -3.89 -14.89 -1.55
C ALA A 58 -3.97 -14.79 -3.08
N TYR A 59 -2.86 -14.93 -3.80
CA TYR A 59 -2.84 -14.82 -5.26
C TYR A 59 -2.85 -16.16 -5.99
N GLN A 60 -2.73 -17.28 -5.27
CA GLN A 60 -2.54 -18.60 -5.88
C GLN A 60 -3.69 -19.00 -6.81
N PHE A 61 -4.91 -18.52 -6.56
CA PHE A 61 -6.06 -18.80 -7.43
C PHE A 61 -5.99 -18.10 -8.79
N PHE A 62 -5.33 -16.94 -8.89
CA PHE A 62 -5.08 -16.26 -10.18
C PHE A 62 -4.09 -17.02 -11.06
N PHE A 63 -3.24 -17.83 -10.45
CA PHE A 63 -2.19 -18.57 -11.15
C PHE A 63 -2.62 -19.97 -11.55
N ASP A 64 -3.78 -20.50 -11.15
CA ASP A 64 -4.19 -21.86 -11.51
C ASP A 64 -4.20 -22.09 -13.03
N PRO A 65 -3.71 -23.25 -13.54
CA PRO A 65 -3.20 -24.42 -12.82
C PRO A 65 -1.69 -24.36 -12.47
N VAL A 66 -1.07 -23.18 -12.51
CA VAL A 66 0.34 -22.95 -12.19
C VAL A 66 0.54 -22.80 -10.69
N ARG A 67 1.50 -23.56 -10.14
CA ARG A 67 1.95 -23.41 -8.76
C ARG A 67 3.12 -22.44 -8.68
N VAL A 68 3.07 -21.51 -7.75
CA VAL A 68 4.20 -20.62 -7.45
C VAL A 68 5.04 -21.24 -6.34
N LEU A 69 6.28 -21.57 -6.65
CA LEU A 69 7.21 -22.23 -5.72
C LEU A 69 7.88 -21.23 -4.78
N ASN A 70 8.42 -21.73 -3.67
CA ASN A 70 9.17 -20.92 -2.70
C ASN A 70 10.30 -20.13 -3.40
N PRO A 71 10.28 -18.78 -3.31
CA PRO A 71 11.18 -17.92 -4.08
C PRO A 71 12.64 -18.10 -3.68
N LEU A 72 12.95 -18.22 -2.38
CA LEU A 72 14.31 -18.41 -1.89
C LEU A 72 14.96 -19.71 -2.42
N SER A 73 14.22 -20.82 -2.40
CA SER A 73 14.71 -22.10 -2.93
C SER A 73 14.99 -22.01 -4.43
N GLU A 74 14.09 -21.40 -5.19
CA GLU A 74 14.24 -21.26 -6.64
C GLU A 74 15.32 -20.24 -7.03
N ALA A 75 15.51 -19.19 -6.24
CA ALA A 75 16.61 -18.24 -6.38
C ALA A 75 17.96 -18.97 -6.30
N ARG A 76 18.17 -19.78 -5.26
CA ARG A 76 19.41 -20.56 -5.09
C ARG A 76 19.70 -21.45 -6.29
N LYS A 77 18.71 -22.20 -6.77
CA LYS A 77 18.87 -23.08 -7.93
C LYS A 77 19.23 -22.29 -9.20
N THR A 78 18.52 -21.19 -9.44
CA THR A 78 18.69 -20.38 -10.65
C THR A 78 20.06 -19.69 -10.65
N VAL A 79 20.46 -19.11 -9.53
CA VAL A 79 21.76 -18.46 -9.37
C VAL A 79 22.91 -19.45 -9.54
N LEU A 80 22.81 -20.64 -8.94
CA LEU A 80 23.81 -21.71 -9.12
C LEU A 80 23.96 -22.10 -10.60
N HIS A 81 22.84 -22.24 -11.32
CA HIS A 81 22.86 -22.55 -12.75
C HIS A 81 23.49 -21.42 -13.57
N LEU A 82 23.07 -20.17 -13.33
CA LEU A 82 23.59 -18.99 -14.03
C LEU A 82 25.11 -18.83 -13.81
N ARG A 83 25.61 -19.04 -12.59
CA ARG A 83 27.05 -18.94 -12.31
C ARG A 83 27.85 -20.12 -12.86
N ARG A 84 27.41 -21.36 -12.59
CA ARG A 84 28.23 -22.55 -12.86
C ARG A 84 28.12 -23.05 -14.30
N THR A 85 26.92 -22.94 -14.89
CA THR A 85 26.64 -23.45 -16.24
C THR A 85 26.81 -22.35 -17.27
N GLU A 86 26.09 -21.24 -17.09
CA GLU A 86 26.06 -20.14 -18.08
C GLU A 86 27.28 -19.22 -17.97
N LYS A 87 27.97 -19.27 -16.83
CA LYS A 87 29.14 -18.45 -16.50
C LYS A 87 28.85 -16.96 -16.68
N VAL A 88 27.75 -16.49 -16.10
CA VAL A 88 27.42 -15.06 -16.13
C VAL A 88 28.27 -14.28 -15.14
N ASP A 89 28.63 -13.05 -15.50
CA ASP A 89 29.47 -12.15 -14.71
C ASP A 89 28.65 -11.35 -13.70
N VAL A 90 27.44 -10.94 -14.08
CA VAL A 90 26.48 -10.28 -13.18
C VAL A 90 25.14 -10.99 -13.18
N ILE A 91 24.51 -11.09 -12.00
CA ILE A 91 23.17 -11.62 -11.83
C ILE A 91 22.24 -10.53 -11.27
N ILE A 92 21.18 -10.28 -12.03
CA ILE A 92 20.07 -9.40 -11.64
C ILE A 92 18.84 -10.26 -11.37
N LEU A 93 18.29 -10.13 -10.17
CA LEU A 93 16.96 -10.60 -9.85
C LEU A 93 15.96 -9.48 -10.14
N LEU A 94 15.03 -9.72 -11.07
CA LEU A 94 13.83 -8.90 -11.25
C LEU A 94 12.72 -9.52 -10.40
N SER A 95 12.40 -8.88 -9.28
CA SER A 95 11.57 -9.44 -8.23
C SER A 95 10.22 -8.74 -8.13
N HIS A 96 9.16 -9.53 -7.98
CA HIS A 96 7.85 -9.09 -7.52
C HIS A 96 7.51 -9.84 -6.23
N LEU A 97 8.34 -9.66 -5.22
CA LEU A 97 8.25 -10.26 -3.88
C LEU A 97 8.13 -9.17 -2.81
N LEU A 98 7.68 -9.56 -1.62
CA LEU A 98 7.72 -8.73 -0.44
C LEU A 98 9.17 -8.33 -0.09
N ASP A 99 9.34 -7.17 0.55
CA ASP A 99 10.66 -6.67 0.96
C ASP A 99 11.47 -7.69 1.79
N GLU A 100 10.80 -8.40 2.70
CA GLU A 100 11.42 -9.41 3.55
C GLU A 100 12.01 -10.58 2.76
N ASP A 101 11.34 -11.00 1.68
CA ASP A 101 11.83 -12.06 0.80
C ASP A 101 13.01 -11.56 -0.06
N ASP A 102 12.94 -10.34 -0.58
CA ASP A 102 14.06 -9.71 -1.32
C ASP A 102 15.31 -9.63 -0.43
N ILE A 103 15.15 -9.20 0.83
CA ILE A 103 16.24 -9.12 1.81
C ILE A 103 16.76 -10.52 2.15
N ALA A 104 15.87 -11.48 2.39
CA ALA A 104 16.26 -12.87 2.70
C ALA A 104 17.04 -13.51 1.53
N ILE A 105 16.67 -13.22 0.29
CA ILE A 105 17.41 -13.67 -0.90
C ILE A 105 18.77 -12.97 -0.97
N ALA A 106 18.82 -11.65 -0.78
CA ALA A 106 20.06 -10.88 -0.81
C ALA A 106 21.09 -11.37 0.23
N GLN A 107 20.63 -11.78 1.42
CA GLN A 107 21.46 -12.32 2.50
C GLN A 107 21.79 -13.81 2.31
N GLY A 108 20.82 -14.61 1.86
CA GLY A 108 20.86 -16.07 1.91
C GLY A 108 21.19 -16.79 0.59
N VAL A 109 21.36 -16.05 -0.51
CA VAL A 109 21.76 -16.58 -1.82
C VAL A 109 23.09 -15.96 -2.24
N SER A 110 24.15 -16.74 -2.15
CA SER A 110 25.47 -16.35 -2.65
C SER A 110 25.37 -15.99 -4.13
N SER A 111 25.87 -14.81 -4.50
CA SER A 111 26.07 -14.37 -5.89
C SER A 111 24.87 -13.76 -6.65
N VAL A 112 23.82 -13.28 -5.97
CA VAL A 112 22.95 -12.25 -6.56
C VAL A 112 23.63 -10.90 -6.37
N ASP A 113 23.77 -10.11 -7.44
CA ASP A 113 24.46 -8.81 -7.39
C ASP A 113 23.49 -7.65 -7.23
N VAL A 114 22.39 -7.70 -7.97
CA VAL A 114 21.35 -6.66 -7.98
C VAL A 114 19.99 -7.31 -7.83
N ILE A 115 19.14 -6.72 -6.99
CA ILE A 115 17.72 -6.98 -6.92
C ILE A 115 16.99 -5.71 -7.32
N ILE A 116 16.14 -5.83 -8.33
CA ILE A 116 15.16 -4.81 -8.71
C ILE A 116 13.81 -5.33 -8.21
N GLY A 117 13.38 -4.85 -7.05
CA GLY A 117 12.18 -5.35 -6.36
C GLY A 117 10.91 -4.58 -6.70
N GLY A 118 9.78 -5.13 -6.26
CA GLY A 118 8.44 -4.59 -6.47
C GLY A 118 7.48 -5.04 -5.36
N HIS A 119 6.21 -5.24 -5.71
CA HIS A 119 5.11 -5.79 -4.88
C HIS A 119 4.70 -4.97 -3.65
N SER A 120 5.64 -4.57 -2.79
CA SER A 120 5.35 -3.75 -1.60
C SER A 120 5.17 -2.26 -1.90
N HIS A 121 5.21 -1.87 -3.18
CA HIS A 121 5.09 -0.48 -3.67
C HIS A 121 6.10 0.53 -3.11
N ASN A 122 7.04 0.08 -2.27
CA ASN A 122 8.11 0.90 -1.75
C ASN A 122 9.06 1.37 -2.86
N LYS A 123 9.59 2.59 -2.69
CA LYS A 123 10.70 3.11 -3.50
C LYS A 123 11.99 3.08 -2.68
N VAL A 124 13.13 2.93 -3.37
CA VAL A 124 14.45 3.11 -2.77
C VAL A 124 14.99 4.45 -3.22
N ILE A 125 15.37 5.30 -2.26
CA ILE A 125 16.05 6.57 -2.50
C ILE A 125 17.56 6.32 -2.41
N PRO A 126 18.36 6.77 -3.39
CA PRO A 126 19.81 6.64 -3.31
C PRO A 126 20.40 7.46 -2.15
N ASN A 127 21.48 6.97 -1.54
CA ASN A 127 22.25 7.73 -0.56
C ASN A 127 23.11 8.83 -1.23
N GLU A 128 23.90 9.58 -0.44
CA GLU A 128 24.77 10.65 -0.95
C GLU A 128 25.83 10.19 -1.97
N ASN A 129 26.13 8.89 -1.99
CA ASN A 129 27.06 8.27 -2.93
C ASN A 129 26.35 7.69 -4.16
N HIS A 130 25.08 8.03 -4.38
CA HIS A 130 24.23 7.49 -5.45
C HIS A 130 24.09 5.96 -5.39
N GLN A 131 24.10 5.38 -4.20
CA GLN A 131 23.94 3.94 -4.02
C GLN A 131 22.52 3.62 -3.56
N PRO A 132 21.92 2.51 -4.03
CA PRO A 132 20.67 2.01 -3.48
C PRO A 132 20.92 1.35 -2.11
N ILE A 133 19.97 0.56 -1.60
CA ILE A 133 20.20 -0.22 -0.37
C ILE A 133 21.31 -1.25 -0.64
N VAL A 134 22.37 -1.22 0.16
CA VAL A 134 23.49 -2.17 0.06
C VAL A 134 23.37 -3.20 1.19
N ILE A 135 22.99 -4.42 0.83
CA ILE A 135 22.84 -5.53 1.77
C ILE A 135 24.15 -6.31 1.81
N LYS A 136 24.78 -6.35 2.98
CA LYS A 136 25.99 -7.17 3.21
C LYS A 136 25.58 -8.62 3.48
N ARG A 137 26.28 -9.55 2.83
CA ARG A 137 26.17 -10.98 3.12
C ARG A 137 27.00 -11.32 4.37
N PRO A 138 26.57 -12.27 5.21
CA PRO A 138 27.41 -12.82 6.26
C PRO A 138 28.71 -13.38 5.64
N GLU A 139 29.85 -13.09 6.24
CA GLU A 139 31.19 -13.33 5.70
C GLU A 139 31.39 -14.78 5.22
N GLU A 140 31.71 -14.94 3.92
CA GLU A 140 32.71 -15.89 3.45
C GLU A 140 33.36 -15.33 2.17
N GLU A 141 34.70 -15.31 2.19
CA GLU A 141 35.69 -15.06 1.14
C GLU A 141 35.71 -13.72 0.36
N GLU A 142 36.93 -13.22 0.16
CA GLU A 142 37.24 -11.92 -0.40
C GLU A 142 36.79 -11.79 -1.87
N GLY A 143 35.85 -10.87 -2.12
CA GLY A 143 35.52 -10.41 -3.48
C GLY A 143 34.02 -10.29 -3.75
N VAL A 144 33.43 -9.16 -3.33
CA VAL A 144 32.01 -8.77 -3.48
C VAL A 144 31.05 -9.56 -2.58
N ASN A 145 30.91 -9.10 -1.33
CA ASN A 145 29.97 -9.61 -0.32
C ASN A 145 28.71 -8.74 -0.16
N THR A 146 28.28 -8.07 -1.24
CA THR A 146 27.13 -7.18 -1.19
C THR A 146 26.15 -7.41 -2.33
N THR A 147 24.88 -7.16 -2.05
CA THR A 147 23.78 -7.11 -3.02
C THR A 147 23.20 -5.71 -3.02
N TRP A 148 23.00 -5.11 -4.18
CA TRP A 148 22.27 -3.84 -4.33
C TRP A 148 20.77 -4.13 -4.47
N LEU A 149 19.94 -3.50 -3.64
CA LEU A 149 18.47 -3.60 -3.69
C LEU A 149 17.88 -2.24 -4.05
N ALA A 150 17.21 -2.17 -5.21
CA ALA A 150 16.52 -0.99 -5.69
C ALA A 150 15.03 -1.29 -5.94
N LYS A 151 14.18 -0.29 -5.73
CA LYS A 151 12.75 -0.30 -6.06
C LYS A 151 12.31 1.07 -6.55
N SER A 152 11.29 1.12 -7.40
CA SER A 152 10.87 2.35 -8.09
C SER A 152 9.43 2.78 -7.77
N GLY A 153 8.90 2.42 -6.61
CA GLY A 153 7.56 2.84 -6.20
C GLY A 153 6.46 2.14 -6.98
N GLU A 154 5.31 2.81 -7.09
CA GLU A 154 4.14 2.35 -7.83
C GLU A 154 3.67 3.33 -8.94
N PHE A 155 2.69 2.88 -9.71
CA PHE A 155 1.94 3.65 -10.74
C PHE A 155 2.78 4.44 -11.75
N ALA A 156 4.04 4.03 -11.95
CA ALA A 156 5.00 4.72 -12.80
C ALA A 156 5.25 6.19 -12.40
N LYS A 157 5.00 6.55 -11.13
CA LYS A 157 5.42 7.83 -10.55
C LYS A 157 6.93 8.05 -10.63
N TYR A 158 7.69 6.96 -10.71
CA TYR A 158 9.13 7.01 -10.83
C TYR A 158 9.68 6.04 -11.86
N VAL A 159 10.85 6.41 -12.36
CA VAL A 159 11.74 5.55 -13.15
C VAL A 159 13.06 5.41 -12.42
N GLY A 160 13.38 4.19 -11.97
CA GLY A 160 14.70 3.84 -11.47
C GLY A 160 15.68 3.63 -12.62
N GLN A 161 16.86 4.24 -12.50
CA GLN A 161 17.97 4.06 -13.44
C GLN A 161 19.21 3.58 -12.67
N MET A 162 19.82 2.49 -13.14
CA MET A 162 21.05 1.93 -12.58
C MET A 162 22.15 1.90 -13.63
N ASP A 163 23.22 2.64 -13.37
CA ASP A 163 24.39 2.72 -14.23
C ASP A 163 25.50 1.86 -13.62
N LEU A 164 25.77 0.71 -14.23
CA LEU A 164 26.73 -0.28 -13.75
C LEU A 164 28.07 -0.15 -14.48
N VAL A 165 29.17 -0.08 -13.73
CA VAL A 165 30.52 0.05 -14.28
C VAL A 165 31.27 -1.27 -14.13
N PHE A 166 31.76 -1.79 -15.25
CA PHE A 166 32.50 -3.04 -15.30
C PHE A 166 33.94 -2.82 -15.79
N ASP A 167 34.88 -3.49 -15.13
CA ASP A 167 36.28 -3.57 -15.53
C ASP A 167 36.48 -4.81 -16.41
N THR A 168 36.54 -4.59 -17.72
CA THR A 168 36.74 -5.65 -18.73
C THR A 168 38.12 -6.28 -18.69
N THR A 169 39.11 -5.64 -18.08
CA THR A 169 40.48 -6.19 -17.99
C THR A 169 40.59 -7.17 -16.82
N ASN A 170 39.98 -6.85 -15.70
CA ASN A 170 40.03 -7.66 -14.48
C ASN A 170 38.76 -8.50 -14.25
N HIS A 171 37.84 -8.51 -15.21
CA HIS A 171 36.57 -9.23 -15.17
C HIS A 171 35.77 -9.01 -13.87
N LYS A 172 35.65 -7.74 -13.43
CA LYS A 172 35.00 -7.41 -12.15
C LYS A 172 34.13 -6.17 -12.19
N MET A 173 33.09 -6.17 -11.37
CA MET A 173 32.25 -4.99 -11.13
C MET A 173 32.99 -3.93 -10.31
N LEU A 174 32.85 -2.66 -10.72
CA LEU A 174 33.34 -1.49 -9.99
C LEU A 174 32.16 -0.80 -9.29
N TRP A 175 31.71 -1.39 -8.18
CA TRP A 175 30.56 -0.89 -7.41
C TRP A 175 30.72 0.55 -6.91
N ASN A 176 31.94 0.94 -6.53
CA ASN A 176 32.25 2.30 -6.11
C ASN A 176 32.18 3.35 -7.24
N LYS A 177 32.06 2.91 -8.50
CA LYS A 177 31.86 3.77 -9.67
C LYS A 177 30.46 3.62 -10.28
N SER A 178 29.72 2.60 -9.86
CA SER A 178 28.35 2.36 -10.29
C SER A 178 27.40 3.31 -9.55
N GLN A 179 26.24 3.60 -10.11
CA GLN A 179 25.29 4.58 -9.57
C GLN A 179 23.84 4.12 -9.75
N TYR A 180 22.97 4.61 -8.88
CA TYR A 180 21.53 4.48 -8.95
C TYR A 180 20.90 5.86 -8.78
N SER A 181 19.89 6.14 -9.60
CA SER A 181 19.06 7.33 -9.50
C SER A 181 17.59 6.96 -9.63
N LEU A 182 16.75 7.69 -8.91
CA LEU A 182 15.30 7.57 -9.01
C LEU A 182 14.76 8.88 -9.58
N LYS A 183 14.10 8.81 -10.73
CA LYS A 183 13.56 9.98 -11.44
C LYS A 183 12.06 10.03 -11.24
N GLN A 184 11.56 11.08 -10.61
CA GLN A 184 10.13 11.34 -10.51
C GLN A 184 9.58 11.76 -11.87
N ILE A 185 8.45 11.18 -12.27
CA ILE A 185 7.73 11.51 -13.49
C ILE A 185 6.68 12.56 -13.14
N ASP A 186 6.85 13.76 -13.68
CA ASP A 186 5.98 14.91 -13.44
C ASP A 186 5.86 15.78 -14.70
N LYS A 187 5.19 16.94 -14.56
CA LYS A 187 4.93 17.89 -15.65
C LYS A 187 6.18 18.47 -16.32
N ARG A 188 7.38 18.22 -15.80
CA ARG A 188 8.65 18.63 -16.44
C ARG A 188 8.97 17.78 -17.68
N PHE A 189 8.36 16.60 -17.80
CA PHE A 189 8.52 15.73 -18.96
C PHE A 189 7.39 15.97 -19.95
N GLU A 190 7.74 16.15 -21.22
CA GLU A 190 6.76 16.20 -22.30
C GLU A 190 6.28 14.78 -22.62
N GLU A 191 4.97 14.62 -22.78
CA GLU A 191 4.38 13.36 -23.22
C GLU A 191 4.79 13.05 -24.66
N ASP A 192 5.16 11.80 -24.93
CA ASP A 192 5.43 11.36 -26.30
C ASP A 192 4.13 11.44 -27.14
N PRO A 193 4.14 12.13 -28.29
CA PRO A 193 2.92 12.38 -29.06
C PRO A 193 2.30 11.11 -29.66
N GLU A 194 3.11 10.08 -29.97
CA GLU A 194 2.62 8.82 -30.51
C GLU A 194 1.91 8.02 -29.41
N ILE A 195 2.54 7.89 -28.23
CA ILE A 195 1.94 7.22 -27.07
C ILE A 195 0.68 7.95 -26.60
N LYS A 196 0.72 9.28 -26.55
CA LYS A 196 -0.44 10.11 -26.19
C LYS A 196 -1.61 9.85 -27.14
N SER A 197 -1.36 9.82 -28.45
CA SER A 197 -2.42 9.53 -29.44
C SER A 197 -3.02 8.14 -29.25
N GLN A 198 -2.22 7.14 -28.85
CA GLN A 198 -2.73 5.79 -28.56
C GLN A 198 -3.60 5.79 -27.30
N ILE A 199 -3.18 6.48 -26.24
CA ILE A 199 -3.96 6.62 -24.99
C ILE A 199 -5.30 7.28 -25.27
N GLU A 200 -5.34 8.38 -26.02
CA GLU A 200 -6.60 9.05 -26.37
C GLU A 200 -7.53 8.14 -27.18
N SER A 201 -7.00 7.33 -28.10
CA SER A 201 -7.80 6.34 -28.83
C SER A 201 -8.43 5.27 -27.90
N TYR A 202 -7.72 4.85 -26.85
CA TYR A 202 -8.29 3.94 -25.85
C TYR A 202 -9.35 4.62 -24.98
N LYS A 203 -9.13 5.89 -24.60
CA LYS A 203 -10.15 6.67 -23.88
C LYS A 203 -11.41 6.85 -24.70
N ASP A 204 -11.31 7.07 -26.02
CA ASP A 204 -12.47 7.15 -26.91
C ASP A 204 -13.28 5.85 -26.92
N GLN A 205 -12.61 4.70 -26.96
CA GLN A 205 -13.27 3.38 -26.90
C GLN A 205 -13.98 3.16 -25.56
N LEU A 206 -13.33 3.53 -24.44
CA LEU A 206 -13.93 3.46 -23.12
C LEU A 206 -15.12 4.43 -22.99
N THR A 207 -15.05 5.62 -23.57
CA THR A 207 -16.14 6.59 -23.62
C THR A 207 -17.32 6.06 -24.43
N GLN A 208 -17.09 5.29 -25.50
CA GLN A 208 -18.18 4.63 -26.24
C GLN A 208 -18.89 3.56 -25.40
N LYS A 209 -18.14 2.80 -24.58
CA LYS A 209 -18.69 1.76 -23.70
C LYS A 209 -19.40 2.35 -22.48
N TYR A 210 -18.76 3.28 -21.79
CA TYR A 210 -19.17 3.80 -20.48
C TYR A 210 -19.70 5.24 -20.51
N LYS A 211 -19.95 5.79 -21.71
CA LYS A 211 -20.44 7.16 -21.94
C LYS A 211 -19.45 8.21 -21.40
N ASP A 212 -19.90 9.12 -20.56
CA ASP A 212 -19.18 10.27 -20.04
C ASP A 212 -18.22 9.93 -18.88
N ILE A 213 -17.72 8.69 -18.79
CA ILE A 213 -16.92 8.19 -17.66
C ILE A 213 -15.73 9.10 -17.25
N PHE A 214 -15.11 9.79 -18.21
CA PHE A 214 -13.97 10.69 -17.97
C PHE A 214 -14.37 12.14 -17.66
N THR A 215 -15.61 12.53 -17.95
CA THR A 215 -16.05 13.93 -17.95
C THR A 215 -17.25 14.19 -17.06
N ASP A 216 -17.92 13.15 -16.56
CA ASP A 216 -19.07 13.28 -15.69
C ASP A 216 -18.70 13.86 -14.33
N HIS A 217 -19.73 14.37 -13.65
CA HIS A 217 -19.65 14.81 -12.27
C HIS A 217 -20.54 13.89 -11.45
N VAL A 218 -19.93 13.07 -10.60
CA VAL A 218 -20.63 12.08 -9.77
C VAL A 218 -20.96 12.67 -8.42
N ALA A 219 -19.95 13.23 -7.74
CA ALA A 219 -20.09 13.79 -6.39
C ALA A 219 -19.05 14.88 -6.13
N ASP A 220 -19.23 15.65 -5.06
CA ASP A 220 -18.20 16.48 -4.46
C ASP A 220 -17.87 15.95 -3.06
N THR A 221 -16.60 15.97 -2.66
CA THR A 221 -16.22 15.69 -1.28
C THR A 221 -15.46 16.85 -0.66
N THR A 222 -15.77 17.15 0.60
CA THR A 222 -15.11 18.24 1.36
C THR A 222 -13.91 17.78 2.18
N MET A 223 -13.68 16.47 2.25
CA MET A 223 -12.62 15.84 3.02
C MET A 223 -11.94 14.76 2.20
N PRO A 224 -10.70 14.36 2.54
CA PRO A 224 -10.10 13.18 1.97
C PRO A 224 -10.92 11.92 2.33
N LEU A 225 -11.26 11.09 1.33
CA LEU A 225 -11.88 9.78 1.54
C LEU A 225 -10.77 8.74 1.57
N VAL A 226 -10.39 8.32 2.77
CA VAL A 226 -9.25 7.41 3.01
C VAL A 226 -9.73 6.02 3.39
N LYS A 227 -8.98 4.99 2.98
CA LYS A 227 -9.17 3.58 3.38
C LYS A 227 -8.46 3.30 4.71
N SER A 228 -8.65 2.11 5.28
CA SER A 228 -7.82 1.66 6.41
C SER A 228 -7.86 0.14 6.53
N GLY A 229 -6.68 -0.46 6.66
CA GLY A 229 -6.54 -1.89 6.92
C GLY A 229 -6.60 -2.29 8.39
N THR A 230 -6.66 -1.32 9.31
CA THR A 230 -6.51 -1.56 10.76
C THR A 230 -7.57 -0.82 11.61
N SER A 231 -8.40 0.02 11.00
CA SER A 231 -9.38 0.86 11.68
C SER A 231 -10.63 1.06 10.83
N GLU A 232 -11.69 1.62 11.43
CA GLU A 232 -12.80 2.20 10.66
C GLU A 232 -12.30 3.40 9.83
N SER A 233 -12.88 3.62 8.65
CA SER A 233 -12.46 4.67 7.71
C SER A 233 -13.63 5.24 6.91
N TYR A 234 -13.48 6.48 6.41
CA TYR A 234 -14.50 7.14 5.61
C TYR A 234 -14.84 6.39 4.32
N LEU A 235 -13.81 5.96 3.57
CA LEU A 235 -14.01 5.22 2.33
C LEU A 235 -14.56 3.82 2.61
N GLY A 236 -14.11 3.17 3.68
CA GLY A 236 -14.65 1.88 4.11
C GLY A 236 -16.13 1.93 4.43
N ASN A 237 -16.56 2.93 5.21
CA ASN A 237 -17.96 3.15 5.54
C ASN A 237 -18.81 3.42 4.29
N LEU A 238 -18.36 4.30 3.40
CA LEU A 238 -19.04 4.56 2.12
C LEU A 238 -19.20 3.28 1.30
N ALA A 239 -18.11 2.52 1.12
CA ALA A 239 -18.11 1.34 0.27
C ALA A 239 -19.01 0.22 0.82
N VAL A 240 -18.91 -0.06 2.12
CA VAL A 240 -19.71 -1.13 2.74
C VAL A 240 -21.18 -0.75 2.84
N ASN A 241 -21.52 0.53 3.04
CA ASN A 241 -22.91 0.98 3.07
C ASN A 241 -23.53 0.96 1.67
N ALA A 242 -22.78 1.29 0.62
CA ALA A 242 -23.24 1.14 -0.76
C ALA A 242 -23.59 -0.31 -1.10
N ILE A 243 -22.73 -1.26 -0.68
CA ILE A 243 -23.01 -2.70 -0.82
C ILE A 243 -24.25 -3.08 -0.01
N TYR A 244 -24.33 -2.63 1.25
CA TYR A 244 -25.43 -2.95 2.15
C TYR A 244 -26.77 -2.47 1.60
N GLU A 245 -26.90 -1.18 1.26
CA GLU A 245 -28.11 -0.58 0.72
C GLU A 245 -28.56 -1.29 -0.57
N ARG A 246 -27.63 -1.50 -1.51
CA ARG A 246 -27.94 -2.14 -2.79
C ARG A 246 -28.51 -3.55 -2.65
N THR A 247 -28.18 -4.24 -1.57
CA THR A 247 -28.51 -5.65 -1.35
C THR A 247 -29.63 -5.86 -0.33
N GLN A 248 -30.20 -4.81 0.28
CA GLN A 248 -31.29 -4.94 1.25
C GLN A 248 -32.49 -5.70 0.70
N GLU A 249 -32.87 -5.47 -0.56
CA GLU A 249 -33.97 -6.18 -1.23
C GLU A 249 -33.74 -7.69 -1.35
N LEU A 250 -32.49 -8.15 -1.22
CA LEU A 250 -32.13 -9.56 -1.22
C LEU A 250 -32.23 -10.21 0.18
N GLY A 251 -32.69 -9.47 1.18
CA GLY A 251 -32.88 -9.93 2.55
C GLY A 251 -31.58 -10.11 3.34
N VAL A 252 -30.52 -9.37 3.00
CA VAL A 252 -29.26 -9.36 3.75
C VAL A 252 -29.45 -8.68 5.10
N GLN A 253 -28.81 -9.17 6.16
CA GLN A 253 -28.84 -8.55 7.48
C GLN A 253 -27.71 -7.52 7.65
N PHE A 254 -26.54 -7.76 7.08
CA PHE A 254 -25.41 -6.83 7.13
C PHE A 254 -24.47 -7.06 5.95
N ALA A 255 -23.60 -6.10 5.71
CA ALA A 255 -22.51 -6.22 4.75
C ALA A 255 -21.16 -6.13 5.46
N ILE A 256 -20.19 -6.87 4.92
CA ILE A 256 -18.79 -6.76 5.31
C ILE A 256 -17.98 -6.44 4.05
N ASN A 257 -16.92 -5.66 4.17
CA ASN A 257 -15.98 -5.43 3.08
C ASN A 257 -14.57 -5.20 3.62
N ASN A 258 -13.59 -4.91 2.76
CA ASN A 258 -12.30 -4.40 3.19
C ASN A 258 -11.84 -3.29 2.22
N SER A 259 -11.68 -2.09 2.74
CA SER A 259 -11.28 -0.90 2.01
C SER A 259 -9.85 -1.00 1.50
N GLU A 260 -9.03 -1.92 2.00
CA GLU A 260 -7.71 -2.26 1.43
C GLU A 260 -7.79 -2.90 0.05
N PHE A 261 -8.96 -3.32 -0.41
CA PHE A 261 -9.14 -3.68 -1.82
C PHE A 261 -9.16 -2.47 -2.74
N PHE A 262 -9.35 -1.26 -2.23
CA PHE A 262 -9.20 -0.05 -3.03
C PHE A 262 -7.72 0.25 -3.26
N SER A 263 -7.39 0.62 -4.49
CA SER A 263 -6.04 1.02 -4.91
C SER A 263 -5.62 2.37 -4.36
N HIS A 264 -6.58 3.28 -4.17
CA HIS A 264 -6.38 4.62 -3.61
C HIS A 264 -7.68 5.24 -3.07
N GLY A 265 -7.53 6.31 -2.27
CA GLY A 265 -8.63 7.14 -1.79
C GLY A 265 -9.03 8.27 -2.74
N PHE A 266 -9.83 9.22 -2.25
CA PHE A 266 -10.26 10.40 -3.02
C PHE A 266 -9.82 11.71 -2.37
N VAL A 267 -9.42 12.67 -3.21
CA VAL A 267 -9.08 14.06 -2.82
C VAL A 267 -10.36 14.87 -2.55
N PRO A 268 -10.32 15.93 -1.72
CA PRO A 268 -11.35 16.96 -1.72
C PRO A 268 -11.56 17.56 -3.11
N GLY A 269 -12.81 17.73 -3.50
CA GLY A 269 -13.21 18.24 -4.81
C GLY A 269 -14.16 17.31 -5.57
N PRO A 270 -14.31 17.53 -6.89
CA PRO A 270 -15.21 16.75 -7.73
C PRO A 270 -14.67 15.35 -7.96
N ILE A 271 -15.56 14.35 -7.87
CA ILE A 271 -15.32 12.95 -8.16
C ILE A 271 -16.05 12.59 -9.46
N ARG A 272 -15.35 11.92 -10.37
CA ARG A 272 -15.88 11.39 -11.64
C ARG A 272 -16.01 9.87 -11.57
N SER A 273 -16.71 9.29 -12.55
CA SER A 273 -16.85 7.83 -12.64
C SER A 273 -15.52 7.11 -12.85
N VAL A 274 -14.62 7.68 -13.65
CA VAL A 274 -13.28 7.14 -13.86
C VAL A 274 -12.48 7.07 -12.56
N ASP A 275 -12.66 8.03 -11.65
CA ASP A 275 -11.95 8.05 -10.37
C ASP A 275 -12.44 6.89 -9.49
N ILE A 276 -13.75 6.63 -9.46
CA ILE A 276 -14.35 5.50 -8.73
C ILE A 276 -13.92 4.15 -9.34
N TYR A 277 -13.89 4.07 -10.67
CA TYR A 277 -13.45 2.86 -11.37
C TYR A 277 -11.97 2.56 -11.08
N ASN A 278 -11.10 3.57 -11.13
CA ASN A 278 -9.66 3.42 -10.88
C ASN A 278 -9.32 3.15 -9.42
N ALA A 279 -10.15 3.62 -8.48
CA ALA A 279 -9.99 3.38 -7.06
C ALA A 279 -10.26 1.91 -6.68
N LEU A 280 -10.98 1.15 -7.50
CA LEU A 280 -11.19 -0.28 -7.30
C LEU A 280 -10.02 -1.11 -7.87
N PRO A 281 -9.81 -2.34 -7.39
CA PRO A 281 -8.78 -3.18 -7.95
C PRO A 281 -9.17 -3.48 -9.40
N LEU A 282 -8.34 -3.04 -10.34
CA LEU A 282 -8.55 -3.06 -11.80
C LEU A 282 -8.56 -4.48 -12.39
N ILE A 283 -9.21 -5.43 -11.73
CA ILE A 283 -9.37 -6.81 -12.14
C ILE A 283 -10.64 -6.85 -12.98
N TYR A 284 -10.45 -6.60 -14.27
CA TYR A 284 -11.44 -6.76 -15.30
C TYR A 284 -11.45 -8.19 -15.83
N ASP A 285 -12.60 -8.85 -15.84
CA ASP A 285 -12.79 -10.15 -16.47
C ASP A 285 -13.22 -9.93 -17.93
N PRO A 286 -12.32 -10.14 -18.93
CA PRO A 286 -12.64 -9.93 -20.33
C PRO A 286 -13.61 -10.96 -20.90
N ILE A 287 -13.83 -12.09 -20.21
CA ILE A 287 -14.80 -13.11 -20.62
C ILE A 287 -16.20 -12.69 -20.19
N LYS A 288 -16.33 -12.19 -18.95
CA LYS A 288 -17.62 -11.68 -18.43
C LYS A 288 -17.94 -10.27 -18.89
N ASP A 289 -16.95 -9.55 -19.40
CA ASP A 289 -17.04 -8.12 -19.77
C ASP A 289 -17.36 -7.22 -18.56
N MET A 290 -16.91 -7.63 -17.36
CA MET A 290 -17.26 -7.01 -16.07
C MET A 290 -16.06 -6.92 -15.11
N SER A 291 -16.10 -5.93 -14.22
CA SER A 291 -15.24 -5.82 -13.03
C SER A 291 -15.78 -6.69 -11.88
N TRP A 292 -15.19 -6.55 -10.70
CA TRP A 292 -15.66 -7.17 -9.46
C TRP A 292 -17.13 -6.89 -9.20
N THR A 293 -17.84 -7.95 -8.83
CA THR A 293 -19.26 -7.90 -8.50
C THR A 293 -19.51 -7.96 -7.00
N ILE A 294 -20.76 -7.66 -6.62
CA ILE A 294 -21.28 -7.88 -5.28
C ILE A 294 -21.79 -9.32 -5.17
N TRP A 295 -21.53 -9.96 -4.03
CA TRP A 295 -21.93 -11.33 -3.72
C TRP A 295 -22.75 -11.37 -2.44
N THR A 296 -23.57 -12.39 -2.31
CA THR A 296 -24.23 -12.74 -1.04
C THR A 296 -23.83 -14.13 -0.59
N PHE A 297 -23.83 -14.36 0.72
CA PHE A 297 -23.51 -15.65 1.32
C PHE A 297 -24.16 -15.78 2.69
N ASN A 298 -24.20 -17.00 3.21
CA ASN A 298 -24.74 -17.30 4.53
C ASN A 298 -23.63 -17.71 5.49
N MET A 299 -23.73 -17.27 6.74
CA MET A 299 -22.93 -17.78 7.88
C MET A 299 -23.80 -17.91 9.12
N ASP A 300 -23.59 -18.98 9.89
CA ASP A 300 -24.05 -19.00 11.28
C ASP A 300 -23.23 -18.03 12.15
N GLY A 301 -23.80 -17.60 13.28
CA GLY A 301 -23.18 -16.60 14.15
C GLY A 301 -21.81 -17.05 14.70
N ALA A 302 -21.64 -18.34 15.01
CA ALA A 302 -20.36 -18.88 15.47
C ALA A 302 -19.28 -18.78 14.39
N THR A 303 -19.61 -19.13 13.15
CA THR A 303 -18.72 -19.04 11.99
C THR A 303 -18.39 -17.59 11.67
N LEU A 304 -19.35 -16.67 11.79
CA LEU A 304 -19.12 -15.25 11.61
C LEU A 304 -18.14 -14.70 12.65
N LYS A 305 -18.30 -15.02 13.94
CA LYS A 305 -17.34 -14.64 14.99
C LYS A 305 -15.94 -15.18 14.69
N LYS A 306 -15.84 -16.45 14.28
CA LYS A 306 -14.55 -17.06 13.88
C LYS A 306 -13.92 -16.36 12.68
N ALA A 307 -14.72 -15.93 11.69
CA ALA A 307 -14.22 -15.17 10.54
C ALA A 307 -13.64 -13.81 10.97
N MET A 308 -14.31 -13.10 11.88
CA MET A 308 -13.81 -11.84 12.44
C MET A 308 -12.53 -12.06 13.26
N ASP A 309 -12.48 -13.11 14.09
CA ASP A 309 -11.29 -13.48 14.86
C ASP A 309 -10.08 -13.74 13.98
N LEU A 310 -10.26 -14.47 12.88
CA LEU A 310 -9.20 -14.74 11.91
C LEU A 310 -8.64 -13.43 11.34
N VAL A 311 -9.51 -12.48 10.97
CA VAL A 311 -9.09 -11.18 10.45
C VAL A 311 -8.34 -10.36 11.49
N PHE A 312 -8.84 -10.27 12.72
CA PHE A 312 -8.15 -9.54 13.79
C PHE A 312 -6.85 -10.22 14.24
N MET A 313 -6.74 -11.55 14.16
CA MET A 313 -5.49 -12.27 14.43
C MET A 313 -4.40 -11.94 13.41
N LEU A 314 -4.79 -11.59 12.18
CA LEU A 314 -3.89 -11.10 11.14
C LEU A 314 -3.57 -9.61 11.26
N GLY A 315 -4.10 -8.91 12.28
CA GLY A 315 -3.95 -7.46 12.41
C GLY A 315 -4.65 -6.70 11.29
N ARG A 316 -5.72 -7.28 10.73
CA ARG A 316 -6.54 -6.71 9.66
C ARG A 316 -7.91 -6.30 10.19
N PHE A 317 -8.65 -5.62 9.33
CA PHE A 317 -9.99 -5.12 9.60
C PHE A 317 -10.96 -5.47 8.46
N PHE A 318 -12.24 -5.57 8.81
CA PHE A 318 -13.32 -5.49 7.84
C PHE A 318 -14.06 -4.18 8.05
N ASP A 319 -14.48 -3.54 6.97
CA ASP A 319 -15.51 -2.50 7.04
C ASP A 319 -16.86 -3.18 7.23
N VAL A 320 -17.74 -2.58 8.02
CA VAL A 320 -19.04 -3.16 8.36
C VAL A 320 -20.20 -2.19 8.13
N GLY A 321 -21.26 -2.70 7.49
CA GLY A 321 -22.53 -2.02 7.28
C GLY A 321 -23.65 -2.81 7.97
N GLY A 322 -24.34 -2.18 8.93
CA GLY A 322 -25.40 -2.84 9.71
C GLY A 322 -24.90 -3.77 10.83
N LEU A 323 -23.61 -3.77 11.15
CA LEU A 323 -23.01 -4.58 12.21
C LEU A 323 -22.17 -3.69 13.13
N GLU A 324 -22.20 -3.97 14.43
CA GLU A 324 -21.30 -3.41 15.43
C GLU A 324 -20.43 -4.50 16.03
N ILE A 325 -19.12 -4.25 16.15
CA ILE A 325 -18.15 -5.22 16.67
C ILE A 325 -17.41 -4.61 17.86
N ILE A 326 -17.22 -5.42 18.89
CA ILE A 326 -16.31 -5.14 19.98
C ILE A 326 -15.28 -6.27 20.02
N TYR A 327 -13.99 -5.92 20.04
CA TYR A 327 -12.91 -6.91 20.08
C TYR A 327 -11.81 -6.56 21.09
N ASN A 328 -11.10 -7.57 21.59
CA ASN A 328 -9.97 -7.44 22.49
C ASN A 328 -8.66 -7.77 21.74
N PRO A 329 -7.78 -6.77 21.48
CA PRO A 329 -6.53 -7.00 20.77
C PRO A 329 -5.55 -7.87 21.56
N ASP A 330 -5.67 -7.94 22.88
CA ASP A 330 -4.79 -8.74 23.75
C ASP A 330 -5.25 -10.18 23.90
N GLN A 331 -6.52 -10.47 23.58
CA GLN A 331 -7.07 -11.83 23.62
C GLN A 331 -6.60 -12.63 22.40
N PHE A 332 -6.39 -13.94 22.59
CA PHE A 332 -6.02 -14.87 21.54
C PHE A 332 -6.46 -16.29 21.92
N PRO A 333 -7.03 -17.08 20.99
CA PRO A 333 -7.31 -16.75 19.59
C PRO A 333 -8.63 -15.96 19.38
N GLU A 334 -9.56 -16.06 20.33
CA GLU A 334 -10.89 -15.43 20.27
C GLU A 334 -10.77 -13.94 20.64
N LYS A 335 -10.73 -13.06 19.65
CA LYS A 335 -10.60 -11.62 19.82
C LYS A 335 -11.96 -10.92 19.92
N VAL A 336 -12.99 -11.43 19.26
CA VAL A 336 -14.33 -10.84 19.26
C VAL A 336 -14.98 -11.05 20.63
N VAL A 337 -15.41 -9.95 21.24
CA VAL A 337 -16.11 -9.94 22.53
C VAL A 337 -17.61 -9.80 22.36
N SER A 338 -18.05 -8.98 21.40
CA SER A 338 -19.47 -8.74 21.13
C SER A 338 -19.67 -8.42 19.65
N LEU A 339 -20.78 -8.91 19.09
CA LEU A 339 -21.12 -8.75 17.69
C LEU A 339 -22.63 -8.47 17.59
N LYS A 340 -23.01 -7.23 17.28
CA LYS A 340 -24.42 -6.80 17.32
C LYS A 340 -24.94 -6.38 15.96
N HIS A 341 -26.19 -6.71 15.69
CA HIS A 341 -26.96 -6.21 14.57
C HIS A 341 -28.23 -5.54 15.12
N HIS A 342 -28.44 -4.26 14.80
CA HIS A 342 -29.55 -3.44 15.34
C HIS A 342 -29.66 -3.48 16.89
N GLY A 343 -28.51 -3.49 17.57
CA GLY A 343 -28.43 -3.52 19.04
C GLY A 343 -28.64 -4.90 19.68
N GLU A 344 -29.05 -5.91 18.90
CA GLU A 344 -29.20 -7.29 19.36
C GLU A 344 -27.93 -8.10 19.11
N GLU A 345 -27.55 -8.96 20.06
CA GLU A 345 -26.41 -9.87 19.89
C GLU A 345 -26.65 -10.90 18.80
N ILE A 346 -25.59 -11.18 18.05
CA ILE A 346 -25.55 -12.26 17.07
C ILE A 346 -25.53 -13.61 17.81
N LEU A 347 -26.53 -14.44 17.51
CA LEU A 347 -26.71 -15.76 18.09
C LEU A 347 -25.91 -16.80 17.31
N ASP A 348 -25.18 -17.63 18.03
CA ASP A 348 -24.21 -18.57 17.45
C ASP A 348 -24.84 -19.57 16.46
N ASP A 349 -26.05 -20.03 16.75
CA ASP A 349 -26.78 -21.03 15.98
C ASP A 349 -27.68 -20.44 14.87
N ARG A 350 -27.85 -19.11 14.84
CA ARG A 350 -28.66 -18.44 13.84
C ARG A 350 -27.87 -18.20 12.57
N VAL A 351 -28.48 -18.49 11.43
CA VAL A 351 -27.91 -18.20 10.10
C VAL A 351 -28.29 -16.78 9.67
N TYR A 352 -27.29 -16.05 9.20
CA TYR A 352 -27.40 -14.71 8.67
C TYR A 352 -26.96 -14.68 7.20
N LYS A 353 -27.70 -13.94 6.38
CA LYS A 353 -27.37 -13.62 5.00
C LYS A 353 -26.59 -12.32 4.96
N ILE A 354 -25.43 -12.34 4.32
CA ILE A 354 -24.41 -11.30 4.34
C ILE A 354 -24.08 -10.90 2.91
N ALA A 355 -23.80 -9.62 2.67
CA ALA A 355 -23.29 -9.13 1.38
C ALA A 355 -21.81 -8.72 1.48
N SER A 356 -21.08 -8.87 0.37
CA SER A 356 -19.70 -8.40 0.27
C SER A 356 -19.24 -8.22 -1.18
N SER A 357 -18.04 -7.68 -1.37
CA SER A 357 -17.38 -7.63 -2.68
C SER A 357 -16.80 -9.00 -3.07
N GLN A 358 -16.58 -9.21 -4.36
CA GLN A 358 -15.93 -10.43 -4.87
C GLN A 358 -14.57 -10.70 -4.21
N GLY A 359 -13.76 -9.68 -3.92
CA GLY A 359 -12.46 -9.83 -3.27
C GLY A 359 -12.55 -10.54 -1.91
N ILE A 360 -13.54 -10.19 -1.10
CA ILE A 360 -13.80 -10.85 0.19
C ILE A 360 -14.21 -12.30 -0.01
N ILE A 361 -15.05 -12.58 -1.00
CA ILE A 361 -15.46 -13.97 -1.30
C ILE A 361 -14.26 -14.82 -1.68
N GLU A 362 -13.36 -14.32 -2.52
CA GLU A 362 -12.15 -15.04 -2.88
C GLU A 362 -11.22 -15.27 -1.67
N ALA A 363 -11.15 -14.31 -0.73
CA ALA A 363 -10.44 -14.50 0.52
C ALA A 363 -11.10 -15.57 1.42
N LEU A 364 -12.42 -15.53 1.58
CA LEU A 364 -13.17 -16.48 2.40
C LEU A 364 -13.07 -17.92 1.85
N LYS A 365 -13.06 -18.09 0.52
CA LYS A 365 -12.88 -19.40 -0.13
C LYS A 365 -11.54 -20.05 0.25
N GLN A 366 -10.48 -19.27 0.45
CA GLN A 366 -9.16 -19.80 0.80
C GLN A 366 -9.10 -20.39 2.21
N VAL A 367 -9.96 -19.92 3.12
CA VAL A 367 -10.05 -20.39 4.51
C VAL A 367 -11.38 -21.12 4.76
N LYS A 368 -12.04 -21.61 3.72
CA LYS A 368 -13.37 -22.23 3.83
C LYS A 368 -13.40 -23.42 4.79
N ASP A 369 -12.33 -24.21 4.86
CA ASP A 369 -12.21 -25.33 5.79
C ASP A 369 -12.23 -24.88 7.26
N GLU A 370 -11.81 -23.64 7.53
CA GLU A 370 -11.91 -23.01 8.85
C GLU A 370 -13.29 -22.39 9.11
N LEU A 371 -14.14 -22.26 8.10
CA LEU A 371 -15.44 -21.58 8.16
C LEU A 371 -16.59 -22.54 7.79
N PRO A 372 -16.91 -23.53 8.65
CA PRO A 372 -17.86 -24.60 8.31
C PRO A 372 -19.30 -24.11 8.05
N GLY A 373 -19.70 -22.98 8.64
CA GLY A 373 -21.00 -22.35 8.39
C GLY A 373 -21.11 -21.52 7.11
N LEU A 374 -20.01 -21.34 6.36
CA LEU A 374 -20.01 -20.57 5.11
C LEU A 374 -20.72 -21.35 4.00
N THR A 375 -21.91 -20.88 3.63
CA THR A 375 -22.79 -21.55 2.66
C THR A 375 -23.43 -20.54 1.69
N ASN A 376 -24.11 -21.04 0.66
CA ASN A 376 -24.92 -20.25 -0.29
C ASN A 376 -24.20 -19.01 -0.87
N ILE A 377 -22.95 -19.19 -1.31
CA ILE A 377 -22.16 -18.14 -1.95
C ILE A 377 -22.70 -17.91 -3.37
N GLU A 378 -23.29 -16.74 -3.62
CA GLU A 378 -23.99 -16.39 -4.85
C GLU A 378 -23.52 -15.03 -5.39
N ASP A 379 -23.17 -14.98 -6.68
CA ASP A 379 -22.86 -13.75 -7.40
C ASP A 379 -24.16 -13.03 -7.77
N THR A 380 -24.28 -11.75 -7.42
CA THR A 380 -25.45 -10.95 -7.81
C THR A 380 -25.39 -10.47 -9.26
N HIS A 381 -24.23 -10.61 -9.91
CA HIS A 381 -23.91 -10.06 -11.23
C HIS A 381 -24.09 -8.54 -11.31
N VAL A 382 -24.03 -7.85 -10.17
CA VAL A 382 -24.01 -6.40 -10.09
C VAL A 382 -22.56 -5.97 -9.86
N GLU A 383 -21.98 -5.23 -10.81
CA GLU A 383 -20.64 -4.66 -10.63
C GLU A 383 -20.61 -3.73 -9.41
N LEU A 384 -19.49 -3.71 -8.69
CA LEU A 384 -19.33 -2.87 -7.51
C LEU A 384 -19.16 -1.39 -7.88
N TRP A 385 -18.41 -1.08 -8.95
CA TRP A 385 -18.08 0.30 -9.31
C TRP A 385 -19.31 1.17 -9.65
N PRO A 386 -20.36 0.71 -10.37
CA PRO A 386 -21.56 1.50 -10.60
C PRO A 386 -22.39 1.67 -9.33
N VAL A 387 -22.37 0.68 -8.43
CA VAL A 387 -23.07 0.78 -7.14
C VAL A 387 -22.43 1.87 -6.28
N LEU A 388 -21.09 1.90 -6.20
CA LEU A 388 -20.37 2.98 -5.54
C LEU A 388 -20.67 4.34 -6.19
N ARG A 389 -20.66 4.40 -7.53
CA ARG A 389 -20.98 5.61 -8.28
C ARG A 389 -22.36 6.17 -7.93
N GLU A 390 -23.41 5.35 -7.99
CA GLU A 390 -24.77 5.80 -7.67
C GLU A 390 -24.89 6.18 -6.18
N TYR A 391 -24.23 5.44 -5.30
CA TYR A 391 -24.21 5.76 -3.87
C TYR A 391 -23.54 7.11 -3.60
N PHE A 392 -22.36 7.37 -4.16
CA PHE A 392 -21.63 8.63 -4.03
C PHE A 392 -22.48 9.79 -4.55
N LYS A 393 -23.14 9.59 -5.70
CA LYS A 393 -24.05 10.59 -6.28
C LYS A 393 -25.25 10.89 -5.40
N GLY A 394 -25.86 9.86 -4.80
CA GLY A 394 -27.01 10.00 -3.89
C GLY A 394 -26.68 10.72 -2.58
N HIS A 395 -25.41 10.70 -2.17
CA HIS A 395 -24.92 11.28 -0.92
C HIS A 395 -24.09 12.56 -1.13
N SER A 396 -23.98 13.07 -2.35
CA SER A 396 -23.23 14.30 -2.64
C SER A 396 -23.95 15.56 -2.13
N PRO A 397 -23.24 16.56 -1.57
CA PRO A 397 -21.82 16.56 -1.24
C PRO A 397 -21.49 15.67 -0.02
N LEU A 398 -20.35 14.98 -0.09
CA LEU A 398 -19.88 14.06 0.96
C LEU A 398 -19.18 14.85 2.08
N HIS A 399 -19.66 14.68 3.31
CA HIS A 399 -19.15 15.31 4.53
C HIS A 399 -18.77 14.30 5.62
N SER A 400 -17.81 14.67 6.47
CA SER A 400 -17.33 13.80 7.57
C SER A 400 -18.39 13.52 8.64
N GLU A 401 -19.40 14.38 8.76
CA GLU A 401 -20.47 14.28 9.75
C GLU A 401 -21.68 13.46 9.29
N ASP A 402 -21.72 13.09 8.00
CA ASP A 402 -22.83 12.32 7.44
C ASP A 402 -22.91 10.97 8.14
N SER A 403 -24.13 10.57 8.56
CA SER A 403 -24.33 9.37 9.38
C SER A 403 -23.76 8.10 8.78
N ASP A 404 -23.76 8.02 7.45
CA ASP A 404 -23.32 6.87 6.68
C ASP A 404 -21.84 6.93 6.29
N ILE A 405 -21.16 8.04 6.55
CA ILE A 405 -19.74 8.24 6.21
C ILE A 405 -18.90 8.28 7.49
N LYS A 406 -19.38 8.99 8.51
CA LYS A 406 -18.64 9.30 9.73
C LYS A 406 -18.02 8.08 10.38
N VAL A 407 -16.80 8.24 10.88
CA VAL A 407 -16.15 7.23 11.73
C VAL A 407 -16.82 7.30 13.10
N SER A 408 -17.64 6.29 13.41
CA SER A 408 -18.57 6.32 14.56
C SER A 408 -18.28 5.27 15.63
N GLY A 409 -17.26 4.44 15.44
CA GLY A 409 -16.97 3.32 16.31
C GLY A 409 -17.93 2.16 16.06
N ARG A 410 -18.18 1.84 14.78
CA ARG A 410 -18.88 0.60 14.40
C ARG A 410 -18.08 -0.62 14.83
N ILE A 411 -16.76 -0.49 14.85
CA ILE A 411 -15.85 -1.52 15.37
C ILE A 411 -14.98 -0.87 16.43
N ARG A 412 -15.02 -1.39 17.64
CA ARG A 412 -14.31 -0.82 18.80
C ARG A 412 -13.44 -1.86 19.48
N THR A 413 -12.36 -1.41 20.08
CA THR A 413 -11.62 -2.26 21.02
C THR A 413 -12.31 -2.29 22.38
N VAL A 414 -12.01 -3.29 23.21
CA VAL A 414 -12.40 -3.25 24.64
C VAL A 414 -11.77 -2.06 25.37
N GLN A 415 -10.61 -1.57 24.93
CA GLN A 415 -9.92 -0.42 25.51
C GLN A 415 -10.55 0.92 25.03
N PRO A 416 -10.19 2.09 25.61
CA PRO A 416 -10.65 3.38 25.10
C PRO A 416 -10.36 3.51 23.62
N ASP A 417 -11.39 3.80 22.84
CA ASP A 417 -11.24 3.84 21.41
C ASP A 417 -10.92 5.26 20.95
N LEU A 418 -9.66 5.65 21.14
CA LEU A 418 -9.19 6.95 20.69
C LEU A 418 -9.05 6.97 19.18
N THR A 419 -9.41 8.08 18.56
CA THR A 419 -9.30 8.30 17.13
C THR A 419 -8.73 9.68 16.86
N LEU A 420 -7.84 9.73 15.87
CA LEU A 420 -7.26 10.94 15.33
C LEU A 420 -7.46 10.96 13.81
N LEU A 421 -8.35 11.84 13.36
CA LEU A 421 -8.71 11.98 11.95
C LEU A 421 -7.84 13.02 11.25
N SER A 422 -7.76 12.95 9.93
CA SER A 422 -6.90 13.82 9.13
C SER A 422 -7.25 15.31 9.29
N GLU A 423 -8.53 15.64 9.25
CA GLU A 423 -9.14 16.96 9.42
C GLU A 423 -9.16 17.44 10.87
N HIS A 424 -8.87 16.53 11.80
CA HIS A 424 -8.65 16.85 13.20
C HIS A 424 -7.24 17.34 13.46
N THR A 425 -6.36 17.30 12.46
CA THR A 425 -4.99 17.77 12.60
C THR A 425 -4.70 18.98 11.74
N LYS A 426 -4.00 19.95 12.31
CA LYS A 426 -3.62 21.21 11.68
C LYS A 426 -2.15 21.47 11.92
N THR A 427 -1.51 22.06 10.92
CA THR A 427 -0.11 22.49 11.01
C THR A 427 -0.02 23.98 10.75
N HIS A 428 0.73 24.69 11.59
CA HIS A 428 0.93 26.12 11.48
C HIS A 428 2.43 26.45 11.58
N PHE A 429 2.96 27.13 10.57
CA PHE A 429 4.31 27.70 10.62
C PHE A 429 4.27 29.02 11.39
N MET A 430 5.10 29.16 12.42
CA MET A 430 5.13 30.34 13.29
C MET A 430 5.75 31.59 12.63
N GLY A 431 5.75 31.66 11.31
CA GLY A 431 6.19 32.81 10.51
C GLY A 431 7.26 32.45 9.46
N PRO A 432 7.54 33.36 8.50
CA PRO A 432 8.38 33.08 7.33
C PRO A 432 9.85 32.79 7.64
N GLU A 433 10.33 33.20 8.81
CA GLU A 433 11.71 32.97 9.28
C GLU A 433 11.77 32.02 10.48
N SER A 434 10.61 31.55 10.95
CA SER A 434 10.56 30.65 12.10
C SER A 434 11.01 29.25 11.67
N ARG A 435 11.87 28.64 12.50
CA ARG A 435 12.24 27.23 12.37
C ARG A 435 11.37 26.33 13.24
N HIS A 436 10.22 26.86 13.68
CA HIS A 436 9.26 26.18 14.51
C HIS A 436 7.95 25.96 13.77
N MET A 437 7.43 24.74 13.88
CA MET A 437 6.12 24.38 13.38
C MET A 437 5.26 23.88 14.53
N GLU A 438 4.08 24.47 14.65
CA GLU A 438 3.04 24.01 15.56
C GLU A 438 2.16 22.95 14.86
N ILE A 439 1.90 21.86 15.56
CA ILE A 439 0.97 20.80 15.15
C ILE A 439 -0.12 20.73 16.22
N SER A 440 -1.37 21.03 15.83
CA SER A 440 -2.56 20.88 16.67
C SER A 440 -3.33 19.62 16.23
N MET A 441 -3.61 18.72 17.17
CA MET A 441 -4.26 17.44 16.95
C MET A 441 -5.49 17.32 17.85
N ARG A 442 -6.66 17.10 17.27
CA ARG A 442 -7.89 16.82 18.03
C ARG A 442 -8.11 15.31 18.16
N VAL A 443 -7.93 14.80 19.37
CA VAL A 443 -8.14 13.38 19.69
C VAL A 443 -9.53 13.22 20.28
N GLN A 444 -10.30 12.26 19.76
CA GLN A 444 -11.66 11.95 20.21
C GLN A 444 -11.73 10.51 20.74
N ASN A 445 -12.54 10.26 21.76
CA ASN A 445 -12.87 8.90 22.18
C ASN A 445 -14.22 8.46 21.58
N LEU A 446 -14.21 7.45 20.70
CA LEU A 446 -15.42 6.88 20.08
C LEU A 446 -16.22 5.96 21.01
N GLY A 447 -15.68 5.69 22.20
CA GLY A 447 -16.32 4.92 23.26
C GLY A 447 -15.44 3.81 23.80
N TYR A 448 -16.05 2.96 24.63
CA TYR A 448 -15.39 1.81 25.25
C TYR A 448 -16.13 0.55 24.84
N GLY A 449 -15.40 -0.47 24.42
CA GLY A 449 -15.96 -1.74 23.99
C GLY A 449 -16.21 -2.72 25.15
N GLY A 450 -17.10 -2.41 26.09
CA GLY A 450 -17.52 -3.41 27.08
C GLY A 450 -16.50 -3.71 28.19
N LEU A 451 -15.72 -2.71 28.61
CA LEU A 451 -14.91 -2.76 29.84
C LEU A 451 -15.76 -3.14 31.06
N LEU A 452 -15.16 -3.91 31.98
CA LEU A 452 -15.70 -4.04 33.33
C LEU A 452 -15.71 -2.66 34.02
N PRO A 453 -16.64 -2.38 34.96
CA PRO A 453 -16.73 -1.08 35.63
C PRO A 453 -15.41 -0.58 36.22
N GLU A 454 -14.61 -1.47 36.83
CA GLU A 454 -13.28 -1.16 37.36
C GLU A 454 -12.24 -0.81 36.29
N GLU A 455 -12.39 -1.36 35.08
CA GLU A 455 -11.52 -1.05 33.96
C GLU A 455 -11.93 0.26 33.29
N VAL A 456 -13.23 0.59 33.26
CA VAL A 456 -13.73 1.91 32.85
C VAL A 456 -13.12 3.00 33.74
N GLU A 457 -13.07 2.80 35.05
CA GLU A 457 -12.48 3.76 35.98
C GLU A 457 -10.99 3.97 35.69
N LYS A 458 -10.23 2.90 35.48
CA LYS A 458 -8.80 2.99 35.12
C LYS A 458 -8.57 3.65 33.76
N ALA A 459 -9.38 3.30 32.75
CA ALA A 459 -9.33 3.93 31.44
C ALA A 459 -9.78 5.40 31.49
N GLN A 460 -10.56 5.78 32.51
CA GLN A 460 -10.94 7.15 32.80
C GLN A 460 -9.86 7.97 33.52
N THR A 461 -8.82 7.34 34.08
CA THR A 461 -7.77 8.03 34.85
C THR A 461 -6.39 8.00 34.21
N ASP A 462 -6.06 6.95 33.44
CA ASP A 462 -4.72 6.78 32.87
C ASP A 462 -4.60 7.51 31.52
N PRO A 463 -3.61 8.40 31.33
CA PRO A 463 -3.38 9.03 30.03
C PRO A 463 -2.87 8.01 29.00
N THR A 464 -3.12 8.29 27.72
CA THR A 464 -2.64 7.48 26.58
C THR A 464 -1.47 8.17 25.89
N GLU A 465 -0.41 7.41 25.59
CA GLU A 465 0.74 7.93 24.85
C GLU A 465 0.38 8.14 23.36
N LEU A 466 0.62 9.36 22.88
CA LEU A 466 0.65 9.75 21.48
C LEU A 466 2.11 9.95 21.06
N LEU A 467 2.63 9.05 20.23
CA LEU A 467 3.98 9.11 19.70
C LEU A 467 3.96 9.86 18.37
N VAL A 468 4.85 10.83 18.22
CA VAL A 468 5.01 11.62 16.99
C VAL A 468 6.31 11.19 16.32
N TYR A 469 6.23 10.66 15.11
CA TYR A 469 7.40 10.29 14.31
C TYR A 469 7.47 11.14 13.04
N TYR A 470 8.67 11.32 12.48
CA TYR A 470 8.84 11.84 11.12
C TYR A 470 9.67 10.90 10.27
N ASP A 471 9.41 10.94 8.97
CA ASP A 471 10.30 10.35 7.96
C ASP A 471 10.96 11.44 7.12
N ALA A 472 12.29 11.37 7.03
CA ALA A 472 13.14 12.35 6.35
C ALA A 472 13.50 11.95 4.91
N THR A 473 12.99 10.82 4.42
CA THR A 473 13.22 10.42 3.03
C THR A 473 12.63 11.44 2.07
N PRO A 474 13.41 11.99 1.11
CA PRO A 474 12.91 12.84 0.03
C PRO A 474 11.62 12.28 -0.60
N GLU A 475 10.49 12.92 -0.34
CA GLU A 475 9.18 12.45 -0.82
C GLU A 475 9.08 12.50 -2.34
N ASP A 476 8.49 11.48 -2.96
CA ASP A 476 7.05 11.47 -3.25
C ASP A 476 6.38 10.12 -2.88
N THR A 477 5.49 10.15 -1.88
CA THR A 477 4.66 9.04 -1.35
C THR A 477 5.38 7.85 -0.69
N THR A 478 5.03 7.57 0.57
CA THR A 478 4.98 6.18 1.05
C THR A 478 3.54 5.74 0.87
N ASP A 479 3.40 4.84 -0.10
CA ASP A 479 2.24 4.06 -0.44
C ASP A 479 2.00 3.01 0.66
N ASP A 480 0.73 2.77 1.02
CA ASP A 480 0.15 1.63 1.77
C ASP A 480 0.82 1.05 3.04
N MET A 481 1.97 1.56 3.45
CA MET A 481 2.72 1.06 4.59
C MET A 481 2.44 1.95 5.79
N ASP A 482 1.66 1.40 6.73
CA ASP A 482 1.91 1.71 8.13
C ASP A 482 3.35 1.27 8.44
N PRO A 483 4.32 2.21 8.64
CA PRO A 483 5.72 1.84 8.88
C PRO A 483 5.89 1.03 10.18
N PHE A 484 4.83 0.95 10.98
CA PHE A 484 4.75 0.27 12.25
C PHE A 484 4.05 -1.08 12.20
N ASN A 485 3.35 -1.36 11.11
CA ASN A 485 2.69 -2.61 10.85
C ASN A 485 2.99 -2.98 9.41
N SER A 486 4.16 -3.62 9.19
CA SER A 486 4.47 -4.24 7.91
C SER A 486 3.40 -5.30 7.67
N GLY A 487 2.35 -4.93 6.93
CA GLY A 487 1.23 -5.79 6.57
C GLY A 487 1.63 -6.92 5.63
N THR A 488 2.83 -7.47 5.76
CA THR A 488 3.47 -8.33 4.78
C THR A 488 3.46 -9.80 5.17
N GLN A 489 2.85 -10.19 6.29
CA GLN A 489 2.72 -11.61 6.64
C GLN A 489 1.38 -12.20 6.18
N PHE A 490 1.20 -12.39 4.88
CA PHE A 490 0.27 -13.42 4.39
C PHE A 490 0.95 -14.79 4.49
N MET A 491 0.95 -15.35 5.71
CA MET A 491 1.43 -16.70 6.07
C MET A 491 2.90 -17.02 5.73
N PRO A 492 3.68 -17.45 6.75
CA PRO A 492 4.56 -18.60 6.50
C PRO A 492 4.45 -19.69 7.57
N ALA A 493 4.35 -20.93 7.08
CA ALA A 493 4.74 -22.19 7.72
C ALA A 493 4.61 -22.24 9.24
N ARG A 494 3.36 -22.24 9.75
CA ARG A 494 3.00 -22.47 11.15
C ARG A 494 3.66 -21.49 12.13
N LEU A 495 2.98 -20.38 12.41
CA LEU A 495 3.13 -19.62 13.67
C LEU A 495 4.58 -19.22 14.00
N LYS A 496 5.21 -18.40 13.16
CA LYS A 496 6.36 -17.59 13.59
C LYS A 496 6.13 -16.13 13.26
N PHE A 497 5.50 -15.46 14.21
CA PHE A 497 5.42 -14.02 14.35
C PHE A 497 6.84 -13.45 14.50
N TRP A 498 7.39 -12.92 13.42
CA TRP A 498 8.29 -11.78 13.57
C TRP A 498 7.39 -10.55 13.60
N ARG A 499 7.15 -9.99 14.78
CA ARG A 499 6.52 -8.68 14.93
C ARG A 499 7.64 -7.65 14.89
N PRO A 500 7.81 -6.83 13.85
CA PRO A 500 8.29 -5.49 14.11
C PRO A 500 7.24 -4.87 15.03
N LYS A 501 7.56 -4.72 16.32
CA LYS A 501 6.79 -3.85 17.19
C LYS A 501 7.23 -2.42 16.89
N LEU A 502 6.32 -1.47 17.08
CA LEU A 502 6.57 -0.02 17.10
C LEU A 502 7.75 0.45 17.97
N ASP A 503 8.24 -0.42 18.84
CA ASP A 503 9.47 -0.18 19.60
C ASP A 503 10.74 -0.23 18.72
N SER A 504 10.63 -0.53 17.43
CA SER A 504 11.75 -0.60 16.47
C SER A 504 11.33 -0.09 15.07
N PRO A 505 11.10 1.24 14.91
CA PRO A 505 10.76 1.85 13.62
C PRO A 505 11.85 1.59 12.55
N PRO A 506 11.51 1.64 11.24
CA PRO A 506 12.50 1.66 10.16
C PRO A 506 13.53 2.77 10.39
N PRO A 507 14.81 2.60 9.97
CA PRO A 507 15.85 3.62 10.20
C PRO A 507 15.54 5.01 9.64
N SER A 508 14.66 5.11 8.63
CA SER A 508 14.19 6.37 8.04
C SER A 508 13.20 7.11 8.95
N VAL A 509 12.46 6.38 9.79
CA VAL A 509 11.42 6.90 10.68
C VAL A 509 12.00 7.16 12.06
N LYS A 510 11.94 8.41 12.50
CA LYS A 510 12.51 8.86 13.77
C LYS A 510 11.43 9.40 14.68
N LEU A 511 11.45 8.98 15.94
CA LEU A 511 10.59 9.55 16.97
C LEU A 511 11.02 10.99 17.27
N ILE A 512 10.07 11.92 17.19
CA ILE A 512 10.25 13.34 17.51
C ILE A 512 9.85 13.59 18.95
N GLU A 513 8.65 13.13 19.34
CA GLU A 513 8.05 13.51 20.61
C GLU A 513 7.14 12.40 21.16
N LYS A 514 6.98 12.37 22.49
CA LYS A 514 5.98 11.55 23.19
C LYS A 514 5.03 12.46 23.97
N LEU A 515 3.80 12.57 23.49
CA LEU A 515 2.75 13.36 24.10
C LEU A 515 1.82 12.47 24.93
N LEU A 516 1.14 13.06 25.90
CA LEU A 516 0.13 12.39 26.71
C LEU A 516 -1.25 12.95 26.37
N VAL A 517 -2.13 12.10 25.85
CA VAL A 517 -3.54 12.40 25.71
C VAL A 517 -4.19 12.13 27.07
N PRO A 518 -4.88 13.11 27.68
CA PRO A 518 -5.63 12.85 28.90
C PRO A 518 -6.69 11.79 28.63
N SER A 519 -7.12 11.10 29.67
CA SER A 519 -8.27 10.24 29.54
C SER A 519 -9.52 11.05 29.13
N LEU A 520 -10.29 10.49 28.21
CA LEU A 520 -11.49 11.09 27.63
C LEU A 520 -12.68 10.17 27.88
N LYS A 521 -13.84 10.72 28.23
CA LYS A 521 -15.13 9.99 28.23
C LYS A 521 -15.59 9.71 26.80
N LYS A 522 -16.61 8.85 26.65
CA LYS A 522 -17.23 8.61 25.34
C LYS A 522 -17.67 9.94 24.71
N ASP A 523 -17.35 10.11 23.44
CA ASP A 523 -17.61 11.28 22.59
C ASP A 523 -16.89 12.57 23.05
N GLU A 524 -16.05 12.49 24.09
CA GLU A 524 -15.22 13.62 24.53
C GLU A 524 -14.03 13.80 23.58
N LEU A 525 -13.63 15.07 23.41
CA LEU A 525 -12.56 15.49 22.52
C LEU A 525 -11.59 16.40 23.28
N THR A 526 -10.30 16.24 22.98
CA THR A 526 -9.24 17.11 23.51
C THR A 526 -8.32 17.57 22.39
N GLU A 527 -7.72 18.75 22.57
CA GLU A 527 -6.73 19.29 21.66
C GLU A 527 -5.33 19.12 22.27
N VAL A 528 -4.44 18.47 21.51
CA VAL A 528 -3.03 18.29 21.86
C VAL A 528 -2.22 19.14 20.89
N ILE A 529 -1.41 20.05 21.42
CA ILE A 529 -0.57 20.96 20.63
C ILE A 529 0.90 20.62 20.89
N PHE A 530 1.68 20.55 19.83
CA PHE A 530 3.11 20.27 19.87
C PHE A 530 3.86 21.28 18.98
N ASP A 531 4.92 21.88 19.51
CA ASP A 531 5.82 22.79 18.79
C ASP A 531 7.11 22.04 18.46
N TRP A 532 7.44 21.95 17.17
CA TRP A 532 8.60 21.24 16.66
C TRP A 532 9.65 22.18 16.06
N ASP A 533 10.89 22.11 16.55
CA ASP A 533 12.06 22.70 15.90
C ASP A 533 12.46 21.87 14.65
N ILE A 534 12.11 22.40 13.48
CA ILE A 534 12.41 21.83 12.17
C ILE A 534 13.74 22.32 11.59
N SER A 535 14.61 22.98 12.38
CA SER A 535 15.92 23.46 11.92
C SER A 535 16.77 22.38 11.25
N SER A 536 16.66 21.14 11.71
CA SER A 536 17.40 19.99 11.18
C SER A 536 16.91 19.53 9.79
N LEU A 537 15.74 20.02 9.35
CA LEU A 537 15.07 19.65 8.10
C LEU A 537 15.23 20.70 7.00
N ALA A 538 15.71 21.90 7.36
CA ALA A 538 15.93 23.01 6.43
C ALA A 538 16.79 22.72 5.17
N PRO A 539 17.68 21.70 5.14
CA PRO A 539 18.44 21.37 3.92
C PRO A 539 17.65 20.60 2.84
N SER A 540 16.44 20.11 3.13
CA SER A 540 15.70 19.28 2.16
C SER A 540 14.89 20.11 1.17
N GLU A 541 14.97 19.73 -0.10
CA GLU A 541 14.15 20.29 -1.18
C GLU A 541 12.75 19.62 -1.28
N PHE A 542 12.43 18.69 -0.37
CA PHE A 542 11.24 17.82 -0.42
C PHE A 542 10.39 17.90 0.87
N PRO A 543 9.06 17.68 0.78
CA PRO A 543 8.17 17.63 1.94
C PRO A 543 8.46 16.42 2.84
N TYR A 544 7.98 16.48 4.09
CA TYR A 544 8.18 15.46 5.12
C TYR A 544 6.84 14.89 5.58
N THR A 545 6.81 13.59 5.91
CA THR A 545 5.63 12.94 6.49
C THR A 545 5.79 12.79 7.99
N ILE A 546 4.76 13.21 8.73
CA ILE A 546 4.64 13.02 10.17
C ILE A 546 3.63 11.91 10.44
N TYR A 547 4.05 10.91 11.21
CA TYR A 547 3.21 9.81 11.66
C TYR A 547 2.79 10.03 13.11
N LEU A 548 1.50 9.89 13.39
CA LEU A 548 0.94 10.07 14.72
C LEU A 548 0.37 8.75 15.22
N PHE A 549 1.03 8.18 16.21
CA PHE A 549 0.70 6.85 16.70
C PHE A 549 0.13 6.90 18.12
N LEU A 550 -1.10 6.39 18.28
CA LEU A 550 -1.76 6.23 19.56
C LEU A 550 -1.62 4.78 20.03
N LYS A 551 -0.95 4.55 21.17
CA LYS A 551 -0.65 3.19 21.68
C LYS A 551 -1.87 2.37 22.10
N ARG A 552 -3.03 2.98 22.29
CA ARG A 552 -4.27 2.37 22.81
C ARG A 552 -5.49 2.92 22.07
N ALA A 553 -5.55 2.68 20.77
CA ALA A 553 -6.55 3.26 19.87
C ALA A 553 -6.93 2.25 18.78
N SER A 554 -8.19 2.24 18.33
CA SER A 554 -8.53 1.56 17.07
C SER A 554 -8.15 2.38 15.84
N GLY A 555 -7.86 3.68 15.98
CA GLY A 555 -7.50 4.57 14.88
C GLY A 555 -6.13 5.24 15.05
N THR A 556 -5.29 5.15 14.02
CA THR A 556 -4.01 5.87 13.90
C THR A 556 -4.10 6.92 12.79
N GLY A 557 -3.60 8.14 13.03
CA GLY A 557 -3.59 9.23 12.04
C GLY A 557 -2.18 9.56 11.53
N PHE A 558 -2.06 10.25 10.40
CA PHE A 558 -0.79 10.84 9.93
C PHE A 558 -1.11 12.18 9.25
N ILE A 559 -0.09 13.02 9.07
CA ILE A 559 -0.19 14.29 8.35
C ILE A 559 1.06 14.47 7.51
N SER A 560 0.89 14.94 6.28
CA SER A 560 2.01 15.42 5.47
C SER A 560 2.25 16.90 5.75
N VAL A 561 3.51 17.26 6.00
CA VAL A 561 3.93 18.62 6.27
C VAL A 561 4.76 19.14 5.09
N PRO A 562 4.29 20.20 4.39
CA PRO A 562 5.10 20.87 3.39
C PRO A 562 6.21 21.67 4.08
N LEU A 563 7.48 21.42 3.77
CA LEU A 563 8.55 22.34 4.13
C LEU A 563 8.81 23.28 2.96
N GLU A 564 8.63 24.58 3.18
CA GLU A 564 9.06 25.58 2.22
C GLU A 564 10.58 25.76 2.31
N ALA A 565 11.29 25.45 1.22
CA ALA A 565 12.74 25.62 1.14
C ALA A 565 13.10 27.13 1.17
N GLY A 566 13.79 27.54 2.23
CA GLY A 566 14.20 28.92 2.44
C GLY A 566 15.28 29.40 1.46
N GLY A 567 15.19 30.67 1.04
CA GLY A 567 16.38 31.44 0.67
C GLY A 567 16.35 32.33 -0.57
N LYS A 568 15.30 33.16 -0.77
CA LYS A 568 15.36 34.60 -1.15
C LYS A 568 14.04 35.04 -1.79
N SER A 569 13.27 35.79 -1.00
CA SER A 569 12.11 36.63 -1.33
C SER A 569 11.22 36.18 -2.50
N ARG A 570 10.23 35.33 -2.24
CA ARG A 570 9.06 35.19 -3.13
C ARG A 570 7.77 35.07 -2.34
N LYS A 571 6.78 35.86 -2.76
CA LYS A 571 5.43 35.94 -2.19
C LYS A 571 4.73 34.59 -2.29
N PHE A 572 4.06 34.25 -1.20
CA PHE A 572 3.12 33.14 -1.05
C PHE A 572 1.91 33.33 -1.96
N ILE A 573 1.62 32.35 -2.82
CA ILE A 573 0.35 32.27 -3.54
C ILE A 573 -0.13 30.83 -3.41
N LYS A 574 -1.31 30.64 -2.82
CA LYS A 574 -2.03 29.36 -2.78
C LYS A 574 -2.34 28.95 -4.23
N MET A 575 -1.73 27.87 -4.72
CA MET A 575 -2.07 27.25 -6.01
C MET A 575 -2.36 25.78 -5.77
N GLU A 576 -3.63 25.40 -5.96
CA GLU A 576 -4.17 24.05 -5.75
C GLU A 576 -3.81 23.14 -6.92
N GLU A 577 -3.25 21.97 -6.61
CA GLU A 577 -3.33 20.75 -7.43
C GLU A 577 -3.06 19.53 -6.55
N SER A 578 -4.00 18.59 -6.51
CA SER A 578 -4.04 17.45 -5.59
C SER A 578 -3.73 16.15 -6.32
N ASN A 579 -2.64 15.48 -5.92
CA ASN A 579 -2.47 14.04 -6.14
C ASN A 579 -2.51 13.38 -4.76
N LEU A 580 -3.60 12.70 -4.42
CA LEU A 580 -3.71 11.89 -3.20
C LEU A 580 -3.79 10.43 -3.56
N GLU A 581 -2.84 9.66 -3.03
CA GLU A 581 -2.89 8.22 -3.01
C GLU A 581 -2.73 7.74 -1.57
N ASN A 582 -3.50 6.71 -1.21
CA ASN A 582 -3.29 5.83 -0.06
C ASN A 582 -3.13 6.52 1.30
N ASN A 583 -4.27 6.94 1.83
CA ASN A 583 -4.54 7.32 3.20
C ASN A 583 -4.06 8.71 3.66
N LYS A 584 -3.15 9.42 3.01
CA LYS A 584 -2.59 10.67 3.59
C LYS A 584 -3.00 11.96 2.93
N ALA A 585 -3.78 12.83 3.60
CA ALA A 585 -4.07 14.20 3.16
C ALA A 585 -2.78 14.97 2.80
N LYS A 586 -2.71 15.50 1.58
CA LYS A 586 -1.63 16.33 1.03
C LYS A 586 -2.23 17.54 0.33
N VAL A 587 -1.75 18.72 0.71
CA VAL A 587 -1.94 19.97 0.00
C VAL A 587 -0.59 20.32 -0.63
N PHE A 588 -0.53 20.42 -1.95
CA PHE A 588 0.66 20.91 -2.65
C PHE A 588 0.47 22.41 -2.99
N VAL A 589 1.55 23.18 -2.86
CA VAL A 589 1.67 24.56 -3.35
C VAL A 589 2.95 24.62 -4.18
N TYR A 590 2.85 25.00 -5.46
CA TYR A 590 4.01 25.14 -6.34
C TYR A 590 4.66 26.52 -6.23
N LEU A 591 5.98 26.56 -6.42
CA LEU A 591 6.76 27.79 -6.65
C LEU A 591 6.66 28.20 -8.12
N ASP A 592 6.30 29.46 -8.38
CA ASP A 592 6.46 30.13 -9.67
C ASP A 592 7.96 30.13 -10.06
N GLN A 593 8.34 29.21 -10.95
CA GLN A 593 9.57 29.34 -11.71
C GLN A 593 9.39 30.50 -12.68
N LYS A 594 9.81 31.70 -12.27
CA LYS A 594 10.15 32.76 -13.22
C LYS A 594 11.02 32.17 -14.32
N VAL A 595 10.46 32.11 -15.53
CA VAL A 595 11.16 32.03 -16.81
C VAL A 595 12.48 32.77 -16.68
N HIS A 596 13.60 32.06 -16.75
CA HIS A 596 14.89 32.72 -16.89
C HIS A 596 14.81 33.60 -18.14
N PRO A 597 15.02 34.93 -18.05
CA PRO A 597 15.19 35.71 -19.25
C PRO A 597 16.42 35.15 -19.97
N LYS A 598 16.25 34.87 -21.26
CA LYS A 598 17.34 34.54 -22.19
C LYS A 598 18.55 35.40 -21.85
N ASN A 599 19.65 34.77 -21.45
CA ASN A 599 20.96 35.41 -21.50
C ASN A 599 21.30 35.58 -22.99
N ASN A 600 20.86 36.71 -23.55
CA ASN A 600 21.50 37.33 -24.68
C ASN A 600 22.70 38.12 -24.13
N SER A 601 23.91 37.58 -24.27
CA SER A 601 25.10 38.41 -24.48
C SER A 601 26.26 37.59 -25.04
N LYS A 602 26.53 37.89 -26.32
CA LYS A 602 27.78 37.82 -27.10
C LYS A 602 28.87 36.82 -26.75
#